data_AF-A0A2G7H098-F1
#
_entry.id   AF-A0A2G7H098-F1
#
_cell.length_a   1.000
_cell.length_b   1.000
_cell.length_c   1.000
_cell.angle_alpha   90.00
_cell.angle_beta   90.00
_cell.angle_gamma   90.00
#
_symmetry.space_group_name_H-M   'P 1'
#
loop_
_entity.id
_entity.type
_entity.pdbx_description
1 polymer ?
#
loop_
_entity_poly.entity_id
_entity_poly.type
_entity_poly.pdbx_seq_one_letter_code
_entity_poly.pdbx_strand_id
1 'polypeptide(L)'
;MWVFHDDSLNWRNIRPDRWISGSKLLEPVRTIDQVCAAVKADPALRDVPVILVTARAQRADLQAGQEAGADAYLIKPFSPMELLERVTAMLGN
;
A
#
# COMPACT_ATOMS: atom_id res chain seq x y z
N MET A 1 -9.39 -1.75 -4.19
CA MET A 1 -8.63 -1.32 -3.01
C MET A 1 -7.36 -2.14 -2.92
N TRP A 2 -6.22 -1.49 -2.67
CA TRP A 2 -4.92 -2.14 -2.53
C TRP A 2 -4.41 -2.05 -1.09
N VAL A 3 -3.84 -3.14 -0.59
CA VAL A 3 -3.22 -3.21 0.74
C VAL A 3 -1.77 -3.63 0.59
N PHE A 4 -0.84 -2.72 0.88
CA PHE A 4 0.61 -2.98 0.79
C PHE A 4 1.20 -3.27 2.16
N HIS A 5 2.15 -4.21 2.23
CA HIS A 5 2.78 -4.63 3.49
C HIS A 5 4.31 -4.46 3.42
N ASP A 6 4.94 -3.90 4.46
CA ASP A 6 6.41 -3.69 4.53
C ASP A 6 7.22 -5.00 4.62
N ASP A 7 6.58 -6.10 5.03
CA ASP A 7 7.26 -7.38 5.10
C ASP A 7 7.62 -7.85 3.69
N SER A 8 8.91 -8.06 3.44
CA SER A 8 9.49 -8.60 2.21
C SER A 8 9.05 -10.03 1.87
N LEU A 9 7.95 -10.50 2.46
CA LEU A 9 7.43 -11.86 2.38
C LEU A 9 6.29 -11.94 1.36
N ASN A 10 6.69 -12.37 0.16
CA ASN A 10 5.87 -13.08 -0.82
C ASN A 10 4.77 -12.25 -1.53
N TRP A 11 5.21 -11.35 -2.40
CA TRP A 11 4.41 -10.66 -3.43
C TRP A 11 3.55 -11.58 -4.32
N ARG A 12 3.78 -12.91 -4.31
CA ARG A 12 3.07 -13.88 -5.15
C ARG A 12 1.63 -14.17 -4.69
N ASN A 13 1.23 -13.73 -3.50
CA ASN A 13 -0.08 -14.07 -2.92
C ASN A 13 -1.10 -12.92 -2.91
N ILE A 14 -0.71 -11.73 -3.38
CA ILE A 14 -1.66 -10.66 -3.70
C ILE A 14 -1.96 -10.82 -5.19
N ARG A 15 -3.24 -10.90 -5.58
CA ARG A 15 -3.65 -10.88 -6.99
C ARG A 15 -3.81 -9.43 -7.45
N PRO A 16 -2.86 -8.83 -8.17
CA PRO A 16 -3.12 -7.69 -9.03
C PRO A 16 -3.76 -8.20 -10.33
N ASP A 17 -5.00 -7.82 -10.62
CA ASP A 17 -5.67 -8.20 -11.87
C ASP A 17 -5.03 -7.55 -13.12
N ARG A 18 -3.95 -6.77 -12.94
CA ARG A 18 -3.16 -6.17 -14.02
C ARG A 18 -1.68 -6.14 -13.61
N TRP A 19 -0.90 -7.01 -14.25
CA TRP A 19 0.55 -7.02 -14.19
C TRP A 19 1.09 -6.08 -15.29
N ILE A 20 1.83 -5.03 -14.93
CA ILE A 20 2.65 -4.26 -15.87
C ILE A 20 3.89 -5.11 -16.19
N SER A 21 3.89 -5.71 -17.38
CA SER A 21 4.93 -6.61 -17.91
C SER A 21 6.29 -5.92 -18.06
N GLY A 22 7.39 -6.64 -17.77
CA GLY A 22 8.72 -6.29 -18.28
C GLY A 22 9.91 -6.63 -17.38
N SER A 23 10.27 -7.92 -17.33
CA SER A 23 11.61 -8.48 -17.06
C SER A 23 12.77 -7.59 -16.55
N LYS A 24 13.40 -8.09 -15.47
CA LYS A 24 14.86 -8.31 -15.27
C LYS A 24 15.53 -7.43 -14.21
N LEU A 25 15.74 -8.06 -13.04
CA LEU A 25 16.86 -7.89 -12.10
C LEU A 25 17.31 -6.45 -11.83
N LEU A 26 17.10 -5.98 -10.60
CA LEU A 26 17.41 -4.64 -10.05
C LEU A 26 16.27 -3.60 -10.19
N GLU A 27 15.03 -3.96 -9.86
CA GLU A 27 14.16 -2.91 -9.33
C GLU A 27 14.60 -2.64 -7.89
N PRO A 28 14.85 -1.38 -7.47
CA PRO A 28 15.22 -1.10 -6.09
C PRO A 28 14.17 -1.72 -5.16
N VAL A 29 14.59 -2.16 -3.97
CA VAL A 29 13.65 -2.53 -2.90
C VAL A 29 12.73 -1.34 -2.71
N ARG A 30 11.53 -1.40 -3.29
CA ARG A 30 10.58 -0.30 -3.23
C ARG A 30 9.95 -0.32 -1.84
N THR A 31 10.09 0.78 -1.12
CA THR A 31 9.37 0.98 0.13
C THR A 31 7.87 1.13 -0.15
N ILE A 32 7.01 0.87 0.83
CA ILE A 32 5.56 0.87 0.62
C ILE A 32 5.02 2.24 0.17
N ASP A 33 5.68 3.34 0.56
CA ASP A 33 5.42 4.70 0.08
C ASP A 33 5.80 4.86 -1.40
N GLN A 34 6.93 4.32 -1.86
CA GLN A 34 7.32 4.35 -3.28
C GLN A 34 6.33 3.56 -4.15
N VAL A 35 5.82 2.44 -3.63
CA VAL A 35 4.76 1.67 -4.30
C VAL A 35 3.46 2.47 -4.35
N CYS A 36 3.07 3.11 -3.25
CA CYS A 36 1.91 3.99 -3.20
C CYS A 36 2.00 5.13 -4.21
N ALA A 37 3.14 5.83 -4.24
CA ALA A 37 3.38 6.93 -5.16
C ALA A 37 3.28 6.46 -6.62
N ALA A 38 3.81 5.27 -6.95
CA ALA A 38 3.68 4.70 -8.29
C ALA A 38 2.22 4.39 -8.67
N VAL A 39 1.44 3.85 -7.73
CA VAL A 39 -0.01 3.59 -7.93
C VAL A 39 -0.77 4.91 -8.13
N LYS A 40 -0.50 5.92 -7.30
CA LYS A 40 -1.16 7.23 -7.38
C LYS A 40 -0.73 8.05 -8.59
N ALA A 41 0.45 7.77 -9.16
CA ALA A 41 0.92 8.38 -10.41
C ALA A 41 0.27 7.77 -11.68
N ASP A 42 -0.19 6.51 -11.64
CA ASP A 42 -0.83 5.86 -12.77
C ASP A 42 -2.29 6.36 -12.92
N PRO A 43 -2.65 7.04 -14.04
CA PRO A 43 -4.02 7.54 -14.25
C PRO A 43 -5.11 6.48 -14.17
N ALA A 44 -4.79 5.21 -14.47
CA ALA A 44 -5.74 4.11 -14.40
C ALA A 44 -5.94 3.56 -12.98
N LEU A 45 -5.02 3.87 -12.05
CA LEU A 45 -5.00 3.33 -10.69
C LEU A 45 -5.10 4.39 -9.60
N ARG A 46 -4.91 5.68 -9.90
CA ARG A 46 -4.83 6.77 -8.93
C ARG A 46 -6.06 6.90 -8.01
N ASP A 47 -7.23 6.57 -8.56
CA ASP A 47 -8.51 6.67 -7.85
C ASP A 47 -8.80 5.42 -7.00
N VAL A 48 -7.97 4.38 -7.07
CA VAL A 48 -8.12 3.19 -6.22
C VAL A 48 -7.63 3.51 -4.81
N PRO A 49 -8.41 3.21 -3.76
CA PRO A 49 -7.97 3.39 -2.37
C PRO A 49 -6.77 2.50 -2.03
N VAL A 50 -5.78 3.09 -1.34
CA VAL A 50 -4.53 2.45 -0.92
C VAL A 50 -4.39 2.54 0.60
N ILE A 51 -4.26 1.37 1.26
CA ILE A 51 -3.90 1.26 2.67
C ILE A 51 -2.46 0.76 2.77
N LEU A 52 -1.62 1.51 3.48
CA LEU A 52 -0.25 1.10 3.80
C LEU A 52 -0.21 0.39 5.15
N VAL A 53 0.35 -0.82 5.17
CA VAL A 53 0.45 -1.66 6.36
C VAL A 53 1.91 -1.93 6.69
N THR A 54 2.34 -1.68 7.91
CA THR A 54 3.76 -1.84 8.27
C THR A 54 3.96 -2.13 9.74
N ALA A 55 5.08 -2.77 10.10
CA ALA A 55 5.53 -2.86 11.49
C ALA A 55 6.25 -1.58 11.96
N ARG A 56 6.55 -0.64 11.04
CA ARG A 56 7.27 0.60 11.32
C ARG A 56 6.29 1.71 11.64
N ALA A 57 6.43 2.29 12.82
CA ALA A 57 5.59 3.38 13.30
C ALA A 57 6.33 4.71 13.42
N GLN A 58 7.48 4.85 12.74
CA GLN A 58 8.27 6.08 12.87
C GLN A 58 7.51 7.22 12.18
N ARG A 59 7.58 8.43 12.76
CA ARG A 59 6.93 9.61 12.18
C ARG A 59 7.34 9.84 10.72
N ALA A 60 8.59 9.56 10.38
CA ALA A 60 9.09 9.67 9.01
C ALA A 60 8.36 8.70 8.05
N ASP A 61 8.12 7.44 8.47
CA ASP A 61 7.42 6.44 7.64
C ASP A 61 5.95 6.82 7.42
N LEU A 62 5.30 7.38 8.45
CA LEU A 62 3.92 7.87 8.37
C LEU A 62 3.81 9.07 7.43
N GLN A 63 4.74 10.03 7.57
CA GLN A 63 4.78 11.21 6.73
C GLN A 63 5.05 10.84 5.26
N ALA A 64 6.01 9.95 5.00
CA ALA A 64 6.30 9.47 3.65
C ALA A 64 5.08 8.78 3.01
N GLY A 65 4.33 7.98 3.78
CA GLY A 65 3.09 7.37 3.31
C GLY A 65 2.00 8.39 2.93
N GLN A 66 1.84 9.45 3.74
CA GLN A 66 0.90 10.54 3.43
C GLN A 66 1.33 11.32 2.18
N GLU A 67 2.62 11.66 2.07
CA GLU A 67 3.18 12.36 0.91
C GLU A 67 3.06 11.53 -0.38
N ALA A 68 3.12 10.20 -0.27
CA ALA A 68 2.89 9.27 -1.38
C ALA A 68 1.40 9.13 -1.78
N GLY A 69 0.49 9.81 -1.07
CA GLY A 69 -0.93 9.80 -1.36
C GLY A 69 -1.70 8.60 -0.82
N ALA A 70 -1.22 7.95 0.24
CA ALA A 70 -1.96 6.85 0.87
C ALA A 70 -3.26 7.35 1.50
N ASP A 71 -4.33 6.59 1.34
CA ASP A 71 -5.65 6.91 1.91
C ASP A 71 -5.74 6.54 3.39
N ALA A 72 -4.99 5.52 3.82
CA ALA A 72 -4.77 5.24 5.24
C ALA A 72 -3.47 4.49 5.51
N TYR A 73 -3.13 4.47 6.78
CA TYR A 73 -1.98 3.78 7.33
C TYR A 73 -2.42 2.86 8.49
N LEU A 74 -1.79 1.69 8.57
CA LEU A 74 -2.10 0.64 9.52
C LEU A 74 -0.80 0.05 10.08
N ILE A 75 -0.59 0.19 11.38
CA ILE A 75 0.62 -0.29 12.04
C ILE A 75 0.35 -1.68 12.62
N LYS A 76 1.27 -2.61 12.41
CA LYS A 76 1.25 -3.94 13.01
C LYS A 76 1.74 -3.90 14.46
N PRO A 77 1.18 -4.75 15.35
CA PRO A 77 0.01 -5.59 15.13
C PRO A 77 -1.29 -4.75 15.16
N PHE A 78 -2.26 -5.13 14.35
CA PHE A 78 -3.61 -4.54 14.34
C PHE A 78 -4.66 -5.64 14.44
N SER A 79 -5.85 -5.27 14.93
CA SER A 79 -6.99 -6.20 14.95
C SER A 79 -7.66 -6.31 13.57
N PRO A 80 -8.31 -7.44 13.24
CA PRO A 80 -9.13 -7.53 12.03
C PRO A 80 -10.22 -6.46 11.96
N MET A 81 -10.77 -6.05 13.11
CA MET A 81 -11.77 -4.99 13.20
C MET A 81 -11.19 -3.64 12.77
N GLU A 82 -9.99 -3.30 13.25
CA GLU A 82 -9.27 -2.09 12.87
C GLU A 82 -9.00 -1.98 11.36
N LEU A 83 -8.70 -3.11 10.70
CA LEU A 83 -8.58 -3.14 9.24
C LEU A 83 -9.95 -2.92 8.60
N LEU A 84 -10.99 -3.63 9.07
CA LEU A 84 -12.34 -3.52 8.54
C LEU A 84 -12.89 -2.08 8.65
N GLU A 85 -12.65 -1.39 9.76
CA GLU A 85 -13.05 0.01 9.96
C GLU A 85 -12.43 0.93 8.90
N ARG A 86 -11.12 0.79 8.64
CA ARG A 86 -10.42 1.59 7.62
C ARG A 86 -10.94 1.29 6.21
N VAL A 87 -11.15 0.01 5.90
CA VAL A 87 -11.71 -0.42 4.61
C VAL A 87 -13.11 0.15 4.41
N THR A 88 -13.97 0.02 5.41
CA THR A 88 -15.37 0.47 5.35
C THR A 88 -15.44 1.99 5.22
N ALA A 89 -14.59 2.72 5.95
CA ALA A 89 -14.50 4.17 5.86
C ALA A 89 -14.11 4.65 4.45
N MET A 90 -13.33 3.88 3.70
CA MET A 90 -12.91 4.21 2.33
C MET A 90 -13.90 3.82 1.25
N LEU A 91 -14.63 2.72 1.45
CA LEU A 91 -15.59 2.23 0.46
C LEU A 91 -16.94 2.93 0.57
N GLY A 92 -17.23 3.55 1.72
CA GLY A 92 -18.50 4.21 1.98
C GLY A 92 -19.66 3.23 2.16
N ASN A 93 -20.62 3.64 2.97
CA ASN A 93 -21.95 3.06 3.08
C ASN A 93 -22.83 3.56 1.93
#